data_AF-A0A9J9HGA9-F1
#
_entry.id   AF-A0A9J9HGA9-F1
#
_cell.length_a   1.000
_cell.length_b   1.000
_cell.length_c   1.000
_cell.angle_alpha   90.00
_cell.angle_beta   90.00
_cell.angle_gamma   90.00
#
_symmetry.space_group_name_H-M   'P 1'
#
loop_
_entity.id
_entity.type
_entity.pdbx_description
1 polymer ?
#
loop_
_entity_poly.entity_id
_entity_poly.type
_entity_poly.pdbx_seq_one_letter_code
_entity_poly.pdbx_strand_id
1 'polypeptide(L)'
;MEKGPSDQDISTRRSTTPPGLIETRTPSYPGTEASVGTVMTLADAYWDAAHRLLPQIEKGRSVSSTPARLCAIQSIETYLNAFLLFHSVDRKQVRGLQHDLAERTRLAVEKGLSLRRRTAEHLVRLSDQRDYLMVRYGPEQLSDLSEINRMFATLKEIAEKVRAAIFEQPYDRSDRRFRVYW
;
A
#
# COMPACT_ATOMS: atom_id res chain seq x y z
N MET A 1 30.80 73.34 44.78
CA MET A 1 29.95 73.79 43.65
C MET A 1 30.08 72.70 42.60
N GLU A 2 29.07 71.99 42.10
CA GLU A 2 27.61 72.09 42.14
C GLU A 2 27.04 70.70 41.82
N LYS A 3 25.77 70.46 42.19
CA LYS A 3 25.01 69.23 41.99
C LYS A 3 24.27 69.21 40.64
N GLY A 4 24.23 68.03 40.01
CA GLY A 4 23.07 67.45 39.28
C GLY A 4 23.06 67.56 37.73
N PRO A 5 22.22 66.78 37.00
CA PRO A 5 21.48 65.56 37.36
C PRO A 5 21.58 64.39 36.34
N SER A 6 20.94 63.29 36.74
CA SER A 6 20.64 62.03 36.05
C SER A 6 19.70 62.17 34.84
N ASP A 7 19.90 61.40 33.77
CA ASP A 7 18.82 60.54 33.22
C ASP A 7 19.28 59.46 32.22
N GLN A 8 18.69 58.30 32.45
CA GLN A 8 18.41 57.11 31.63
C GLN A 8 18.84 57.07 30.15
N ASP A 9 19.48 55.97 29.75
CA ASP A 9 19.09 55.29 28.52
C ASP A 9 19.19 53.77 28.63
N ILE A 10 18.19 53.12 28.04
CA ILE A 10 17.76 51.74 28.14
C ILE A 10 18.35 50.97 26.96
N SER A 11 19.08 49.88 27.20
CA SER A 11 19.04 48.75 26.26
C SER A 11 19.49 47.43 26.90
N THR A 12 18.54 46.83 27.61
CA THR A 12 18.14 45.42 27.52
C THR A 12 19.20 44.46 26.96
N ARG A 13 20.06 43.90 27.83
CA ARG A 13 20.73 42.62 27.55
C ARG A 13 19.66 41.54 27.52
N ARG A 14 19.33 41.09 26.31
CA ARG A 14 18.41 39.97 26.07
C ARG A 14 18.88 38.76 26.85
N SER A 15 17.97 38.26 27.69
CA SER A 15 17.93 36.90 28.20
C SER A 15 18.07 35.92 27.04
N THR A 16 19.21 35.24 26.98
CA THR A 16 19.41 34.10 26.09
C THR A 16 18.73 32.87 26.70
N THR A 17 17.43 32.73 26.42
CA THR A 17 16.75 31.44 26.48
C THR A 17 17.50 30.47 25.54
N PRO A 18 17.88 29.25 25.97
CA PRO A 18 18.46 28.28 25.07
C PRO A 18 17.49 28.02 23.91
N PRO A 19 17.93 28.03 22.64
CA PRO A 19 17.08 27.65 21.52
C PRO A 19 16.53 26.25 21.81
N GLY A 20 15.21 26.15 21.78
CA GLY A 20 14.48 24.92 22.07
C GLY A 20 15.10 23.75 21.31
N LEU A 21 15.32 22.66 22.04
CA LEU A 21 15.55 21.36 21.45
C LEU A 21 14.34 21.08 20.55
N ILE A 22 14.51 21.32 19.25
CA ILE A 22 13.63 20.72 18.26
C ILE A 22 13.88 19.23 18.46
N GLU A 23 12.98 18.55 19.16
CA GLU A 23 12.92 17.10 19.12
C GLU A 23 12.79 16.72 17.65
N THR A 24 13.90 16.36 17.02
CA THR A 24 13.91 15.81 15.69
C THR A 24 13.24 14.46 15.81
N ARG A 25 11.92 14.43 15.71
CA ARG A 25 11.14 13.21 15.63
C ARG A 25 11.56 12.55 14.33
N THR A 26 12.50 11.61 14.40
CA THR A 26 12.94 10.85 13.23
C THR A 26 11.70 10.30 12.55
N PRO A 27 11.42 10.68 11.30
CA PRO A 27 10.17 10.30 10.65
C PRO A 27 10.10 8.78 10.61
N SER A 28 9.02 8.24 11.17
CA SER A 28 8.74 6.80 11.14
C SER A 28 8.73 6.33 9.69
N TYR A 29 9.38 5.21 9.39
CA TYR A 29 9.44 4.70 8.02
C TYR A 29 8.01 4.49 7.49
N PRO A 30 7.68 4.87 6.25
CA PRO A 30 6.32 4.76 5.71
C PRO A 30 5.68 3.37 5.89
N GLY A 31 4.42 3.34 6.33
CA GLY A 31 3.66 2.11 6.56
C GLY A 31 3.97 1.37 7.88
N THR A 32 4.84 1.94 8.74
CA THR A 32 5.14 1.35 10.06
C THR A 32 3.93 1.36 11.00
N GLU A 33 3.05 2.35 10.88
CA GLU A 33 1.86 2.51 11.73
C GLU A 33 0.54 2.14 11.03
N ALA A 34 0.57 1.74 9.75
CA ALA A 34 -0.65 1.50 8.98
C ALA A 34 -1.47 0.33 9.57
N SER A 35 -2.71 0.56 9.99
CA SER A 35 -3.58 -0.55 10.41
C SER A 35 -3.99 -1.40 9.21
N VAL A 36 -4.42 -2.65 9.45
CA VAL A 36 -4.95 -3.51 8.37
C VAL A 36 -6.14 -2.83 7.71
N GLY A 37 -7.00 -2.16 8.50
CA GLY A 37 -8.12 -1.36 8.00
C GLY A 37 -7.67 -0.26 7.03
N THR A 38 -6.64 0.52 7.36
CA THR A 38 -6.10 1.55 6.46
C THR A 38 -5.54 0.95 5.17
N VAL A 39 -4.85 -0.18 5.25
CA VAL A 39 -4.31 -0.88 4.07
C VAL A 39 -5.45 -1.42 3.19
N MET A 40 -6.53 -1.95 3.78
CA MET A 40 -7.72 -2.36 3.03
C MET A 40 -8.39 -1.18 2.33
N THR A 41 -8.59 -0.05 3.00
CA THR A 41 -9.16 1.16 2.38
C THR A 41 -8.29 1.65 1.21
N LEU A 42 -6.97 1.55 1.33
CA LEU A 42 -6.06 1.89 0.24
C LEU A 42 -6.18 0.91 -0.94
N ALA A 43 -6.30 -0.40 -0.67
CA ALA A 43 -6.52 -1.40 -1.71
C ALA A 43 -7.83 -1.12 -2.49
N ASP A 44 -8.89 -0.73 -1.77
CA ASP A 44 -10.19 -0.34 -2.31
C ASP A 44 -10.09 0.91 -3.18
N ALA A 45 -9.32 1.92 -2.77
CA ALA A 45 -9.11 3.12 -3.57
C ALA A 45 -8.40 2.80 -4.90
N TYR A 46 -7.40 1.91 -4.89
CA TYR A 46 -6.75 1.46 -6.12
C TYR A 46 -7.68 0.61 -7.00
N TRP A 47 -8.52 -0.23 -6.38
CA TRP A 47 -9.55 -0.98 -7.09
C TRP A 47 -10.49 -0.05 -7.85
N ASP A 48 -11.01 0.97 -7.17
CA ASP A 48 -11.94 1.94 -7.75
C ASP A 48 -11.28 2.72 -8.89
N ALA A 49 -10.04 3.16 -8.70
CA ALA A 49 -9.26 3.81 -9.75
C ALA A 49 -9.10 2.92 -10.99
N ALA A 50 -8.74 1.64 -10.80
CA ALA A 50 -8.59 0.70 -11.90
C ALA A 50 -9.89 0.54 -12.70
N HIS A 51 -11.03 0.39 -12.02
CA HIS A 51 -12.33 0.22 -12.67
C HIS A 51 -12.81 1.49 -13.39
N ARG A 52 -12.51 2.68 -12.85
CA ARG A 52 -12.81 3.96 -13.51
C ARG A 52 -12.00 4.20 -14.77
N LEU A 53 -10.79 3.65 -14.84
CA LEU A 53 -9.90 3.75 -16.00
C LEU A 53 -10.22 2.71 -17.09
N LEU A 54 -10.80 1.57 -16.72
CA LEU A 54 -11.16 0.49 -17.65
C LEU A 54 -11.97 0.95 -18.89
N PRO A 55 -13.04 1.77 -18.79
CA PRO A 55 -13.79 2.23 -19.96
C PRO A 55 -13.03 3.25 -20.83
N GLN A 56 -11.92 3.80 -20.34
CA GLN A 56 -11.13 4.81 -21.05
C GLN A 56 -10.06 4.20 -21.96
N ILE A 57 -9.99 2.86 -22.02
CA ILE A 57 -8.98 2.16 -22.80
C ILE A 57 -9.35 2.21 -24.28
N GLU A 58 -8.49 2.83 -25.06
CA GLU A 58 -8.64 2.97 -26.50
C GLU A 58 -8.28 1.66 -27.21
N LYS A 59 -9.17 1.22 -28.10
CA LYS A 59 -8.92 0.04 -28.94
C LYS A 59 -7.71 0.32 -29.85
N GLY A 60 -6.72 -0.57 -29.82
CA GLY A 60 -5.52 -0.46 -30.65
C GLY A 60 -4.40 0.43 -30.09
N ARG A 61 -4.60 1.07 -28.92
CA ARG A 61 -3.51 1.78 -28.21
C ARG A 61 -3.21 1.09 -26.88
N SER A 62 -2.28 0.13 -26.89
CA SER A 62 -1.91 -0.64 -25.69
C SER A 62 -1.49 0.24 -24.50
N VAL A 63 -0.88 1.40 -24.77
CA VAL A 63 -0.47 2.38 -23.75
C VAL A 63 -1.65 2.91 -22.94
N SER A 64 -2.84 3.09 -23.52
CA SER A 64 -4.00 3.58 -22.74
C SER A 64 -4.45 2.59 -21.66
N SER A 65 -4.03 1.31 -21.75
CA SER A 65 -4.30 0.30 -20.72
C SER A 65 -3.35 0.35 -19.52
N THR A 66 -2.18 0.99 -19.64
CA THR A 66 -1.16 0.97 -18.58
C THR A 66 -1.62 1.58 -17.27
N PRO A 67 -2.39 2.69 -17.22
CA PRO A 67 -2.83 3.25 -15.94
C PRO A 67 -3.79 2.30 -15.21
N ALA A 68 -4.75 1.71 -15.94
CA ALA A 68 -5.70 0.75 -15.36
C ALA A 68 -4.98 -0.49 -14.83
N ARG A 69 -3.98 -1.00 -15.56
CA ARG A 69 -3.16 -2.14 -15.14
C ARG A 69 -2.32 -1.82 -13.90
N LEU A 70 -1.67 -0.65 -13.86
CA LEU A 70 -0.88 -0.24 -12.72
C LEU A 70 -1.74 -0.14 -11.45
N CYS A 71 -2.92 0.48 -11.54
CA CYS A 71 -3.88 0.53 -10.43
C CYS A 71 -4.34 -0.88 -10.01
N ALA A 72 -4.61 -1.77 -10.96
CA ALA A 72 -5.01 -3.14 -10.66
C ALA A 72 -3.90 -3.93 -9.93
N ILE A 73 -2.65 -3.83 -10.40
CA ILE A 73 -1.49 -4.46 -9.75
C ILE A 73 -1.31 -3.91 -8.33
N GLN A 74 -1.40 -2.58 -8.16
CA GLN A 74 -1.30 -1.95 -6.84
C GLN A 74 -2.42 -2.40 -5.90
N SER A 75 -3.65 -2.52 -6.39
CA SER A 75 -4.78 -3.02 -5.60
C SER A 75 -4.55 -4.48 -5.17
N ILE A 76 -4.15 -5.37 -6.08
CA ILE A 76 -3.82 -6.78 -5.79
C ILE A 76 -2.73 -6.85 -4.71
N GLU A 77 -1.62 -6.13 -4.90
CA GLU A 77 -0.50 -6.11 -3.96
C GLU A 77 -0.97 -5.64 -2.57
N THR A 78 -1.77 -4.58 -2.54
CA THR A 78 -2.25 -3.98 -1.29
C THR A 78 -3.23 -4.89 -0.54
N TYR A 79 -4.12 -5.60 -1.24
CA TYR A 79 -4.99 -6.62 -0.62
C TYR A 79 -4.16 -7.77 -0.03
N LEU A 80 -3.17 -8.28 -0.76
CA LEU A 80 -2.27 -9.31 -0.25
C LEU A 80 -1.50 -8.81 0.97
N ASN A 81 -1.01 -7.56 0.95
CA ASN A 81 -0.35 -6.95 2.10
C ASN A 81 -1.30 -6.87 3.32
N ALA A 82 -2.54 -6.44 3.15
CA ALA A 82 -3.53 -6.41 4.22
C ALA A 82 -3.75 -7.82 4.82
N PHE A 83 -3.89 -8.83 3.99
CA PHE A 83 -4.04 -10.22 4.42
C PHE A 83 -2.81 -10.72 5.20
N LEU A 84 -1.59 -10.46 4.71
CA LEU A 84 -0.37 -10.87 5.41
C LEU A 84 -0.24 -10.17 6.76
N LEU A 85 -0.55 -8.87 6.83
CA LEU A 85 -0.56 -8.10 8.08
C LEU A 85 -1.63 -8.62 9.06
N PHE A 86 -2.81 -8.99 8.56
CA PHE A 86 -3.86 -9.65 9.35
C PHE A 86 -3.36 -10.94 10.01
N HIS A 87 -2.54 -11.71 9.29
CA HIS A 87 -1.89 -12.92 9.79
C HIS A 87 -0.56 -12.66 10.55
N SER A 88 -0.33 -11.43 11.03
CA SER A 88 0.84 -11.04 11.82
C SER A 88 2.19 -11.24 11.13
N VAL A 89 2.22 -11.20 9.79
CA VAL A 89 3.49 -11.12 9.07
C VAL A 89 4.11 -9.75 9.34
N ASP A 90 5.41 -9.73 9.62
CA ASP A 90 6.10 -8.49 9.96
C ASP A 90 6.04 -7.48 8.80
N ARG A 91 5.89 -6.20 9.14
CA ARG A 91 5.81 -5.10 8.17
C ARG A 91 7.08 -4.97 7.36
N LYS A 92 8.26 -5.21 7.96
CA LYS A 92 9.51 -5.17 7.19
C LYS A 92 9.56 -6.33 6.20
N GLN A 93 9.09 -7.51 6.60
CA GLN A 93 8.97 -8.64 5.69
C GLN A 93 8.02 -8.33 4.53
N VAL A 94 6.80 -7.85 4.78
CA VAL A 94 5.84 -7.49 3.71
C VAL A 94 6.42 -6.46 2.75
N ARG A 95 7.14 -5.44 3.25
CA ARG A 95 7.83 -4.44 2.41
C ARG A 95 8.99 -5.03 1.62
N GLY A 96 9.72 -5.97 2.21
CA GLY A 96 10.84 -6.67 1.58
C GLY A 96 10.44 -7.48 0.34
N LEU A 97 9.15 -7.82 0.20
CA LEU A 97 8.61 -8.50 -0.97
C LEU A 97 8.53 -7.58 -2.23
N GLN A 98 8.73 -6.27 -2.09
CA GLN A 98 8.75 -5.29 -3.21
C GLN A 98 7.55 -5.41 -4.17
N HIS A 99 7.72 -5.89 -5.41
CA HIS A 99 6.61 -6.12 -6.35
C HIS A 99 6.50 -7.59 -6.77
N ASP A 100 7.10 -8.49 -5.99
CA ASP A 100 6.98 -9.93 -6.17
C ASP A 100 5.57 -10.38 -5.73
N LEU A 101 4.68 -10.59 -6.69
CA LEU A 101 3.34 -11.11 -6.44
C LEU A 101 3.36 -12.64 -6.25
N ALA A 102 4.34 -13.34 -6.79
CA ALA A 102 4.49 -14.79 -6.65
C ALA A 102 4.76 -15.14 -5.19
N GLU A 103 5.77 -14.51 -4.58
CA GLU A 103 6.13 -14.77 -3.20
C GLU A 103 5.06 -14.28 -2.21
N ARG A 104 4.43 -13.12 -2.49
CA ARG A 104 3.26 -12.67 -1.72
C ARG A 104 2.12 -13.67 -1.74
N THR A 105 1.83 -14.21 -2.93
CA THR A 105 0.76 -15.20 -3.10
C THR A 105 1.12 -16.49 -2.37
N ARG A 106 2.38 -16.94 -2.47
CA ARG A 106 2.87 -18.12 -1.75
C ARG A 106 2.66 -17.98 -0.25
N LEU A 107 3.09 -16.87 0.34
CA LEU A 107 2.90 -16.58 1.76
C LEU A 107 1.41 -16.48 2.14
N ALA A 108 0.59 -15.85 1.31
CA ALA A 108 -0.84 -15.73 1.58
C ALA A 108 -1.54 -17.10 1.57
N VAL A 109 -1.22 -17.95 0.60
CA VAL A 109 -1.73 -19.34 0.54
C VAL A 109 -1.27 -20.15 1.75
N GLU A 110 0.00 -20.02 2.15
CA GLU A 110 0.55 -20.68 3.35
C GLU A 110 -0.20 -20.26 4.64
N LYS A 111 -0.67 -19.02 4.70
CA LYS A 111 -1.50 -18.50 5.80
C LYS A 111 -3.00 -18.83 5.66
N GLY A 112 -3.40 -19.54 4.60
CA GLY A 112 -4.76 -20.06 4.42
C GLY A 112 -5.61 -19.33 3.38
N LEU A 113 -5.05 -18.38 2.61
CA LEU A 113 -5.80 -17.74 1.53
C LEU A 113 -6.14 -18.76 0.43
N SER A 114 -7.42 -19.04 0.24
CA SER A 114 -7.90 -20.03 -0.73
C SER A 114 -8.23 -19.38 -2.07
N LEU A 115 -7.30 -19.48 -3.02
CA LEU A 115 -7.44 -18.99 -4.39
C LEU A 115 -7.69 -20.13 -5.39
N ARG A 116 -8.42 -19.85 -6.46
CA ARG A 116 -8.51 -20.73 -7.63
C ARG A 116 -7.11 -20.91 -8.21
N ARG A 117 -6.78 -22.14 -8.61
CA ARG A 117 -5.50 -22.50 -9.23
C ARG A 117 -5.07 -21.50 -10.32
N ARG A 118 -6.00 -21.17 -11.22
CA ARG A 118 -5.77 -20.24 -12.34
C ARG A 118 -5.31 -18.85 -11.86
N THR A 119 -5.81 -18.39 -10.72
CA THR A 119 -5.54 -17.04 -10.17
C THR A 119 -4.16 -17.01 -9.53
N ALA A 120 -3.81 -18.05 -8.77
CA ALA A 120 -2.45 -18.23 -8.26
C ALA A 120 -1.42 -18.30 -9.40
N GLU A 121 -1.66 -19.12 -10.42
CA GLU A 121 -0.79 -19.21 -11.61
C GLU A 121 -0.66 -17.88 -12.34
N HIS A 122 -1.73 -17.09 -12.39
CA HIS A 122 -1.67 -15.79 -13.03
C HIS A 122 -0.79 -14.81 -12.25
N LEU A 123 -0.88 -14.80 -10.91
CA LEU A 123 -0.03 -13.95 -10.06
C LEU A 123 1.46 -14.29 -10.18
N VAL A 124 1.78 -15.58 -10.34
CA VAL A 124 3.15 -16.03 -10.67
C VAL A 124 3.59 -15.44 -12.01
N ARG A 125 2.79 -15.60 -13.07
CA ARG A 125 3.12 -15.04 -14.39
C ARG A 125 3.30 -13.53 -14.38
N LEU A 126 2.46 -12.78 -13.67
CA LEU A 126 2.61 -11.31 -13.54
C LEU A 126 3.96 -10.91 -12.94
N SER A 127 4.50 -11.74 -12.04
CA SER A 127 5.81 -11.52 -11.43
C SER A 127 6.93 -11.88 -12.38
N ASP A 128 6.84 -13.04 -13.03
CA ASP A 128 7.84 -13.54 -13.99
C ASP A 128 8.00 -12.60 -15.19
N GLN A 129 6.88 -12.12 -15.74
CA GLN A 129 6.85 -11.15 -16.85
C GLN A 129 7.21 -9.73 -16.41
N ARG A 130 7.34 -9.49 -15.09
CA ARG A 130 7.59 -8.18 -14.49
C ARG A 130 6.57 -7.15 -14.98
N ASP A 131 5.28 -7.51 -15.01
CA ASP A 131 4.20 -6.65 -15.52
C ASP A 131 4.23 -5.27 -14.85
N TYR A 132 4.56 -5.21 -13.56
CA TYR A 132 4.72 -3.95 -12.83
C TYR A 132 5.82 -3.02 -13.38
N LEU A 133 6.92 -3.58 -13.88
CA LEU A 133 7.98 -2.81 -14.53
C LEU A 133 7.54 -2.38 -15.93
N MET A 134 6.95 -3.29 -16.69
CA MET A 134 6.53 -3.06 -18.08
C MET A 134 5.48 -1.95 -18.20
N VAL A 135 4.47 -1.94 -17.33
CA VAL A 135 3.43 -0.90 -17.36
C VAL A 135 3.96 0.50 -17.02
N ARG A 136 5.15 0.61 -16.40
CA ARG A 136 5.77 1.89 -16.03
C ARG A 136 6.82 2.36 -17.03
N TYR A 137 7.59 1.44 -17.62
CA TYR A 137 8.79 1.80 -18.38
C TYR A 137 8.85 1.20 -19.78
N GLY A 138 8.02 0.21 -20.12
CA GLY A 138 8.12 -0.52 -21.38
C GLY A 138 6.89 -0.34 -22.27
N PRO A 139 6.59 0.89 -22.76
CA PRO A 139 5.50 1.10 -23.71
C PRO A 139 5.64 0.26 -24.99
N GLU A 140 6.86 -0.17 -25.35
CA GLU A 140 7.19 -1.01 -26.49
C GLU A 140 6.86 -2.50 -26.31
N GLN A 141 6.69 -2.98 -25.07
CA GLN A 141 6.49 -4.40 -24.72
C GLN A 141 5.08 -4.71 -24.19
N LEU A 142 4.14 -3.78 -24.37
CA LEU A 142 2.79 -3.91 -23.81
C LEU A 142 1.95 -5.00 -24.48
N SER A 143 2.33 -5.48 -25.67
CA SER A 143 1.66 -6.58 -26.38
C SER A 143 1.79 -7.93 -25.66
N ASP A 144 2.85 -8.11 -24.88
CA ASP A 144 3.19 -9.39 -24.24
C ASP A 144 2.56 -9.52 -22.85
N LEU A 145 1.90 -8.45 -22.39
CA LEU A 145 1.23 -8.42 -21.10
C LEU A 145 0.00 -9.30 -21.09
N SER A 146 -0.26 -9.84 -19.91
CA SER A 146 -1.50 -10.53 -19.56
C SER A 146 -2.75 -9.80 -20.07
N GLU A 147 -3.77 -10.53 -20.53
CA GLU A 147 -5.01 -9.91 -20.98
C GLU A 147 -5.66 -9.07 -19.87
N ILE A 148 -6.16 -7.88 -20.20
CA ILE A 148 -6.72 -6.99 -19.18
C ILE A 148 -7.93 -7.60 -18.47
N ASN A 149 -8.79 -8.31 -19.20
CA ASN A 149 -9.93 -9.01 -18.59
C ASN A 149 -9.46 -10.06 -17.57
N ARG A 150 -8.32 -10.71 -17.82
CA ARG A 150 -7.72 -11.67 -16.90
C ARG A 150 -7.14 -10.98 -15.66
N MET A 151 -6.53 -9.80 -15.82
CA MET A 151 -6.09 -8.96 -14.71
C MET A 151 -7.27 -8.59 -13.79
N PHE A 152 -8.36 -8.08 -14.35
CA PHE A 152 -9.53 -7.67 -13.55
C PHE A 152 -10.26 -8.86 -12.91
N ALA A 153 -10.29 -10.03 -13.56
CA ALA A 153 -10.81 -11.24 -12.94
C ALA A 153 -9.94 -11.71 -11.75
N THR A 154 -8.63 -11.53 -11.83
CA THR A 154 -7.67 -11.86 -10.75
C THR A 154 -7.82 -10.90 -9.59
N LEU A 155 -7.86 -9.60 -9.89
CA LEU A 155 -8.14 -8.55 -8.93
C LEU A 155 -9.44 -8.85 -8.17
N LYS A 156 -10.51 -9.17 -8.90
CA LYS A 156 -11.81 -9.51 -8.31
C LYS A 156 -11.77 -10.63 -7.31
N GLU A 157 -11.18 -11.75 -7.70
CA GLU A 157 -11.09 -12.89 -6.80
C GLU A 157 -10.26 -12.58 -5.55
N ILE A 158 -9.13 -11.87 -5.70
CA ILE A 158 -8.27 -11.50 -4.57
C ILE A 158 -9.03 -10.61 -3.59
N ALA A 159 -9.72 -9.58 -4.07
CA ALA A 159 -10.51 -8.70 -3.21
C ALA A 159 -11.61 -9.47 -2.47
N GLU A 160 -12.37 -10.30 -3.16
CA GLU A 160 -13.42 -11.13 -2.54
C GLU A 160 -12.86 -12.05 -1.46
N LYS A 161 -11.77 -12.75 -1.75
CA LYS A 161 -11.17 -13.71 -0.82
C LYS A 161 -10.51 -13.05 0.39
N VAL A 162 -9.82 -11.93 0.18
CA VAL A 162 -9.20 -11.18 1.27
C VAL A 162 -10.26 -10.52 2.16
N ARG A 163 -11.31 -9.93 1.56
CA ARG A 163 -12.43 -9.36 2.33
C ARG A 163 -13.13 -10.43 3.17
N ALA A 164 -13.45 -11.58 2.58
CA ALA A 164 -14.05 -12.68 3.32
C ALA A 164 -13.15 -13.14 4.48
N ALA A 165 -11.84 -13.29 4.24
CA ALA A 165 -10.92 -13.71 5.30
C ALA A 165 -10.80 -12.70 6.46
N ILE A 166 -10.89 -11.40 6.17
CA ILE A 166 -10.72 -10.34 7.17
C ILE A 166 -12.03 -10.00 7.88
N PHE A 167 -13.14 -9.86 7.14
CA PHE A 167 -14.42 -9.37 7.64
C PHE A 167 -15.41 -10.48 8.00
N GLU A 168 -15.36 -11.62 7.30
CA GLU A 168 -16.27 -12.74 7.51
C GLU A 168 -15.59 -13.84 8.34
N GLN A 169 -14.88 -13.43 9.40
CA GLN A 169 -14.24 -14.36 10.31
C GLN A 169 -15.29 -15.27 10.94
N PRO A 170 -15.15 -16.61 10.85
CA PRO A 170 -16.15 -17.56 11.36
C PRO A 170 -16.14 -17.70 12.89
N TYR A 171 -15.35 -16.86 13.58
CA TYR A 171 -15.11 -16.95 15.02
C TYR A 171 -15.92 -15.88 15.75
N ASP A 172 -16.47 -16.24 16.91
CA ASP A 172 -17.10 -15.29 17.83
C ASP A 172 -16.06 -14.25 18.29
N ARG A 173 -16.50 -13.01 18.58
CA ARG A 173 -15.63 -11.95 19.12
C ARG A 173 -14.91 -12.34 20.42
N SER A 174 -15.45 -13.30 21.15
CA SER A 174 -14.87 -13.87 22.37
C SER A 174 -13.82 -14.96 22.10
N ASP A 175 -13.74 -15.49 20.88
CA ASP A 175 -12.74 -16.52 20.51
C ASP A 175 -11.35 -15.88 20.38
N ARG A 176 -10.33 -16.56 20.91
CA ARG A 176 -8.91 -16.12 20.81
C ARG A 176 -8.40 -16.05 19.37
N ARG A 177 -9.09 -16.68 18.42
CA ARG A 177 -8.80 -16.63 16.99
C ARG A 177 -9.43 -15.44 16.29
N PHE A 178 -10.49 -14.85 16.86
CA PHE A 178 -11.03 -13.58 16.38
C PHE A 178 -10.03 -12.48 16.65
N ARG A 179 -9.84 -11.57 15.70
CA ARG A 179 -9.05 -10.37 15.99
C ARG A 179 -9.67 -9.08 15.45
N VAL A 180 -9.33 -8.00 16.13
CA VAL A 180 -9.77 -6.62 15.88
C VAL A 180 -8.63 -5.86 15.21
N TYR A 181 -8.91 -5.14 14.13
CA TYR A 181 -7.85 -4.65 13.22
C TYR A 181 -8.06 -3.22 12.68
N TRP A 182 -9.05 -2.51 13.20
CA TRP A 182 -9.30 -1.09 12.96
C TRP A 182 -8.59 -0.23 14.00
#